data_AF-A0A329RVB0-F1
#
_entry.id   AF-A0A329RVB0-F1
#
_cell.length_a   1.000
_cell.length_b   1.000
_cell.length_c   1.000
_cell.angle_alpha   90.00
_cell.angle_beta   90.00
_cell.angle_gamma   90.00
#
_symmetry.space_group_name_H-M   'P 1'
#
loop_
_entity.id
_entity.type
_entity.pdbx_description
1 polymer ?
#
loop_
_entity_poly.entity_id
_entity_poly.type
_entity_poly.pdbx_seq_one_letter_code
_entity_poly.pdbx_strand_id
1 'polypeptide(L)'
;MVKECKRSCGEKNHFHGQAAESRAFAMGSGVELSEDVWDNTAGTHVCTGSHACGEMCTVDGICEQKVHLKKSPRMYAGARGSFEYIFQEMNGCKKQCAHVLPSGEVDHDGVGHSCVSQSSGEGDQNTVHYCDARCPSCSYYCNKHFGHMGLHATSHGNMRQTYFMAKGNDIDIEDRKCQVGEQGIAEMCNLFCTKMGRGHPHYYPCESKDDEKCVYTSGASKDHRRHCVDELFPPPDREMDELLHAQFWTIIGWEDPCSEEERAVFSKCPFQCNAPEHEEAGDEASYCVLDAWHQPELKPDGADDGFAYVDGHKFECVHAVNTGKYHNIFVLDNSGSMSGQPWQDLLCACNEFGISRLKDGGENDLVSYVTFDHESRIFL
;
A
#
# COMPACT_ATOMS: atom_id res chain seq x y z
N MET A 1 40.24 24.05 -6.44
CA MET A 1 39.17 25.02 -6.76
C MET A 1 38.88 25.80 -5.49
N VAL A 2 39.10 27.11 -5.49
CA VAL A 2 38.81 27.97 -4.32
C VAL A 2 37.30 28.14 -4.25
N LYS A 3 36.66 27.81 -3.11
CA LYS A 3 35.22 28.04 -2.90
C LYS A 3 34.95 29.54 -3.09
N GLU A 4 34.08 29.89 -4.02
CA GLU A 4 33.86 31.27 -4.45
C GLU A 4 32.91 31.99 -3.48
N CYS A 5 33.40 33.03 -2.80
CA CYS A 5 32.58 33.84 -1.91
C CYS A 5 31.91 34.98 -2.70
N LYS A 6 30.58 35.05 -2.62
CA LYS A 6 29.76 36.04 -3.35
C LYS A 6 29.76 37.45 -2.72
N ARG A 7 30.69 37.76 -1.81
CA ARG A 7 30.77 39.05 -1.12
C ARG A 7 31.76 39.98 -1.80
N SER A 8 31.52 41.29 -1.66
CA SER A 8 32.43 42.33 -2.13
C SER A 8 33.81 42.13 -1.50
N CYS A 9 34.86 42.15 -2.33
CA CYS A 9 36.21 42.13 -1.81
C CYS A 9 36.54 43.44 -1.10
N GLY A 10 37.26 43.36 0.02
CA GLY A 10 37.79 44.53 0.73
C GLY A 10 38.92 45.25 0.04
N GLU A 11 39.58 44.58 -0.90
CA GLU A 11 40.72 45.11 -1.64
C GLU A 11 40.34 45.34 -3.09
N LYS A 12 40.46 46.58 -3.57
CA LYS A 12 39.99 46.97 -4.91
C LYS A 12 40.79 46.35 -6.06
N ASN A 13 41.96 45.76 -5.80
CA ASN A 13 42.96 45.38 -6.81
C ASN A 13 43.62 44.03 -6.52
N HIS A 14 42.86 42.96 -6.35
CA HIS A 14 43.42 41.61 -6.24
C HIS A 14 42.67 40.65 -7.18
N PHE A 15 43.33 39.59 -7.66
CA PHE A 15 42.77 38.65 -8.63
C PHE A 15 42.42 37.32 -7.94
N HIS A 16 41.19 36.86 -8.12
CA HIS A 16 40.68 35.63 -7.50
C HIS A 16 41.18 34.38 -8.23
N GLY A 17 42.13 33.64 -7.64
CA GLY A 17 42.58 32.35 -8.19
C GLY A 17 43.26 32.42 -9.58
N GLN A 18 43.58 33.63 -10.01
CA GLN A 18 44.05 34.01 -11.34
C GLN A 18 45.55 34.36 -11.24
N ALA A 19 46.35 33.33 -10.97
CA ALA A 19 47.80 33.48 -10.73
C ALA A 19 48.54 34.06 -11.96
N ALA A 20 48.03 33.81 -13.16
CA ALA A 20 48.57 34.35 -14.40
C ALA A 20 48.27 35.85 -14.55
N GLU A 21 47.03 36.29 -14.29
CA GLU A 21 46.68 37.72 -14.33
C GLU A 21 47.35 38.52 -13.21
N SER A 22 47.54 37.92 -12.03
CA SER A 22 48.30 38.55 -10.92
C SER A 22 49.76 38.80 -11.31
N ARG A 23 50.41 37.82 -11.98
CA ARG A 23 51.77 37.98 -12.50
C ARG A 23 51.85 39.05 -13.58
N ALA A 24 50.88 39.08 -14.50
CA ALA A 24 50.83 40.08 -15.56
C ALA A 24 50.66 41.51 -14.99
N PHE A 25 49.83 41.68 -13.96
CA PHE A 25 49.63 42.97 -13.30
C PHE A 25 50.87 43.44 -12.52
N ALA A 26 51.55 42.55 -11.79
CA ALA A 26 52.79 42.88 -11.08
C ALA A 26 53.89 43.34 -12.05
N MET A 27 54.04 42.63 -13.19
CA MET A 27 54.98 43.01 -14.25
C MET A 27 54.64 44.35 -14.92
N GLY A 28 53.35 44.68 -15.04
CA GLY A 28 52.89 45.95 -15.61
C GLY A 28 52.94 47.15 -14.66
N SER A 29 52.99 46.92 -13.34
CA SER A 29 52.88 47.97 -12.31
C SER A 29 54.22 48.37 -11.67
N GLY A 30 55.32 47.71 -12.04
CA GLY A 30 56.67 48.03 -11.55
C GLY A 30 56.93 47.64 -10.09
N VAL A 31 56.15 46.73 -9.52
CA VAL A 31 56.38 46.20 -8.17
C VAL A 31 57.32 45.01 -8.27
N GLU A 32 58.51 45.12 -7.69
CA GLU A 32 59.47 44.01 -7.63
C GLU A 32 58.92 42.87 -6.77
N LEU A 33 58.76 41.70 -7.37
CA LEU A 33 58.43 40.46 -6.67
C LEU A 33 59.70 39.92 -6.02
N SER A 34 59.82 40.01 -4.70
CA SER A 34 60.83 39.28 -3.95
C SER A 34 60.61 37.77 -4.10
N GLU A 35 61.65 37.02 -4.44
CA GLU A 35 61.60 35.57 -4.73
C GLU A 35 61.28 34.67 -3.51
N ASP A 36 61.03 35.24 -2.32
CA ASP A 36 60.79 34.50 -1.07
C ASP A 36 59.33 34.47 -0.59
N VAL A 37 58.34 34.66 -1.48
CA VAL A 37 56.91 34.49 -1.13
C VAL A 37 56.24 33.52 -2.09
N TRP A 38 56.70 32.27 -2.08
CA TRP A 38 55.94 31.19 -2.71
C TRP A 38 56.10 29.87 -1.96
N ASP A 39 55.68 29.85 -0.70
CA ASP A 39 55.12 28.62 -0.13
C ASP A 39 54.03 28.92 0.92
N ASN A 40 52.80 28.59 0.55
CA ASN A 40 51.69 28.22 1.45
C ASN A 40 51.34 29.13 2.65
N THR A 41 51.17 30.44 2.46
CA THR A 41 50.10 31.11 3.21
C THR A 41 48.78 30.74 2.55
N ALA A 42 48.05 29.82 3.18
CA ALA A 42 46.65 29.51 2.89
C ALA A 42 45.93 30.79 2.45
N GLY A 43 45.40 30.80 1.22
CA GLY A 43 44.87 32.00 0.60
C GLY A 43 43.84 32.65 1.51
N THR A 44 44.25 33.71 2.22
CA THR A 44 43.39 34.46 3.13
C THR A 44 42.22 34.95 2.32
N HIS A 45 41.02 34.55 2.70
CA HIS A 45 39.82 35.01 2.04
C HIS A 45 39.64 36.51 2.38
N VAL A 46 39.37 37.36 1.38
CA VAL A 46 39.38 38.84 1.55
C VAL A 46 37.98 39.41 1.32
N CYS A 47 37.00 39.05 2.14
CA CYS A 47 35.68 39.69 2.15
C CYS A 47 35.61 40.81 3.19
N THR A 48 34.78 41.82 2.95
CA THR A 48 34.42 42.82 3.96
C THR A 48 33.17 42.41 4.72
N GLY A 49 33.30 42.10 6.01
CA GLY A 49 32.20 41.85 6.92
C GLY A 49 31.91 40.37 7.19
N SER A 50 31.25 40.11 8.31
CA SER A 50 30.76 38.78 8.69
C SER A 50 29.62 38.34 7.77
N HIS A 51 29.54 37.04 7.49
CA HIS A 51 28.51 36.47 6.62
C HIS A 51 28.09 35.08 7.09
N ALA A 52 26.89 34.63 6.69
CA ALA A 52 26.44 33.27 7.01
C ALA A 52 27.26 32.23 6.24
N CYS A 53 27.54 31.11 6.89
CA CYS A 53 28.13 29.93 6.25
C CYS A 53 27.23 29.46 5.08
N GLY A 54 27.84 29.19 3.93
CA GLY A 54 27.13 28.77 2.71
C GLY A 54 26.78 27.28 2.66
N GLU A 55 27.31 26.49 3.59
CA GLU A 55 27.14 25.04 3.62
C GLU A 55 25.80 24.62 4.22
N MET A 56 25.35 23.41 3.86
CA MET A 56 24.10 22.84 4.37
C MET A 56 24.34 22.15 5.72
N CYS A 57 23.29 22.09 6.55
CA CYS A 57 23.33 21.35 7.80
C CYS A 57 23.71 19.88 7.55
N THR A 58 24.72 19.43 8.29
CA THR A 58 25.26 18.06 8.26
C THR A 58 24.77 17.20 9.43
N VAL A 59 24.12 17.79 10.43
CA VAL A 59 23.52 17.06 11.56
C VAL A 59 22.44 16.10 11.06
N ASP A 60 22.41 14.87 11.59
CA ASP A 60 21.50 13.82 11.14
C ASP A 60 20.01 14.20 11.20
N GLY A 61 19.20 13.57 10.34
CA GLY A 61 17.79 13.87 10.17
C GLY A 61 17.49 15.08 9.27
N ILE A 62 16.23 15.49 9.17
CA ILE A 62 15.77 16.57 8.28
C ILE A 62 15.48 17.82 9.09
N CYS A 63 16.03 18.97 8.68
CA CYS A 63 15.90 20.23 9.43
C CYS A 63 14.50 20.86 9.33
N GLU A 64 13.79 20.62 8.22
CA GLU A 64 12.46 21.14 7.99
C GLU A 64 11.65 20.19 7.13
N GLN A 65 10.43 19.92 7.56
CA GLN A 65 9.42 19.31 6.72
C GLN A 65 8.46 20.40 6.25
N LYS A 66 8.49 20.69 4.94
CA LYS A 66 7.52 21.58 4.31
C LYS A 66 6.26 20.77 4.04
N VAL A 67 5.50 20.52 5.11
CA VAL A 67 4.22 19.75 5.12
C VAL A 67 3.05 20.63 4.67
N HIS A 68 3.29 21.66 3.85
CA HIS A 68 2.19 22.20 3.07
C HIS A 68 1.97 21.24 1.91
N LEU A 69 1.09 20.27 2.15
CA LEU A 69 0.51 19.37 1.15
C LEU A 69 0.00 20.26 0.01
N LYS A 70 0.85 20.52 -0.97
CA LYS A 70 0.46 21.22 -2.18
C LYS A 70 -0.48 20.27 -2.90
N LYS A 71 -1.77 20.53 -2.76
CA LYS A 71 -2.82 19.81 -3.48
C LYS A 71 -2.92 20.46 -4.85
N SER A 72 -2.70 19.67 -5.89
CA SER A 72 -2.90 20.11 -7.27
C SER A 72 -3.72 19.05 -8.01
N PRO A 73 -4.77 19.43 -8.75
CA PRO A 73 -5.42 18.50 -9.65
C PRO A 73 -4.43 18.10 -10.74
N ARG A 74 -4.35 16.81 -11.03
CA ARG A 74 -3.57 16.23 -12.12
C ARG A 74 -4.42 15.25 -12.90
N MET A 75 -4.08 15.08 -14.16
CA MET A 75 -4.68 14.07 -15.01
C MET A 75 -3.80 12.82 -14.99
N TYR A 76 -4.38 11.70 -14.60
CA TYR A 76 -3.80 10.38 -14.80
C TYR A 76 -4.13 9.92 -16.22
N ALA A 77 -3.15 9.33 -16.90
CA ALA A 77 -3.31 8.76 -18.24
C ALA A 77 -2.75 7.34 -18.22
N GLY A 78 -3.65 6.36 -18.14
CA GLY A 78 -3.34 4.94 -18.22
C GLY A 78 -3.71 4.35 -19.58
N ALA A 79 -3.42 3.07 -19.78
CA ALA A 79 -3.75 2.32 -20.98
C ALA A 79 -5.26 2.12 -21.17
N ARG A 80 -6.01 1.97 -20.06
CA ARG A 80 -7.46 1.70 -20.08
C ARG A 80 -8.33 2.94 -19.89
N GLY A 81 -7.75 4.09 -19.56
CA GLY A 81 -8.48 5.34 -19.41
C GLY A 81 -7.66 6.47 -18.80
N SER A 82 -8.28 7.64 -18.73
CA SER A 82 -7.73 8.84 -18.10
C SER A 82 -8.73 9.42 -17.13
N PHE A 83 -8.26 9.90 -15.99
CA PHE A 83 -9.11 10.48 -14.94
C PHE A 83 -8.34 11.52 -14.13
N GLU A 84 -9.05 12.41 -13.45
CA GLU A 84 -8.44 13.41 -12.58
C GLU A 84 -8.19 12.86 -11.18
N TYR A 85 -7.08 13.26 -10.57
CA TYR A 85 -6.77 12.96 -9.18
C TYR A 85 -6.07 14.13 -8.50
N ILE A 86 -6.13 14.16 -7.18
CA ILE A 86 -5.41 15.16 -6.38
C ILE A 86 -4.02 14.63 -6.07
N PHE A 87 -3.02 15.30 -6.64
CA PHE A 87 -1.63 15.07 -6.28
C PHE A 87 -1.26 15.90 -5.07
N GLN A 88 -0.70 15.23 -4.08
CA GLN A 88 -0.15 15.80 -2.85
C GLN A 88 1.35 15.57 -2.83
N GLU A 89 2.11 16.49 -2.24
CA GLU A 89 3.55 16.36 -2.07
C GLU A 89 4.00 16.81 -0.69
N MET A 90 4.96 16.07 -0.14
CA MET A 90 5.67 16.40 1.08
C MET A 90 7.16 16.49 0.80
N ASN A 91 7.76 17.65 1.09
CA ASN A 91 9.17 17.91 0.84
C ASN A 91 9.90 18.11 2.17
N GLY A 92 11.00 17.39 2.36
CA GLY A 92 11.93 17.56 3.49
C GLY A 92 13.24 18.13 3.00
N CYS A 93 13.80 19.11 3.72
CA CYS A 93 15.08 19.73 3.35
C CYS A 93 16.00 19.95 4.55
N LYS A 94 17.31 19.88 4.29
CA LYS A 94 18.33 20.43 5.19
C LYS A 94 18.28 21.96 5.09
N LYS A 95 18.42 22.65 6.22
CA LYS A 95 18.59 24.11 6.25
C LYS A 95 20.06 24.47 6.06
N GLN A 96 20.35 25.72 5.68
CA GLN A 96 21.71 26.24 5.70
C GLN A 96 22.27 26.25 7.12
N CYS A 97 23.60 26.16 7.24
CA CYS A 97 24.29 26.28 8.50
C CYS A 97 24.00 27.64 9.16
N ALA A 98 23.74 27.63 10.46
CA ALA A 98 23.44 28.82 11.25
C ALA A 98 24.71 29.59 11.70
N HIS A 99 25.90 29.03 11.47
CA HIS A 99 27.16 29.69 11.83
C HIS A 99 27.39 30.95 11.00
N VAL A 100 27.81 32.01 11.69
CA VAL A 100 28.23 33.27 11.08
C VAL A 100 29.76 33.29 11.05
N LEU A 101 30.31 33.34 9.84
CA LEU A 101 31.74 33.43 9.58
C LEU A 101 32.19 34.89 9.73
N PRO A 102 33.31 35.16 10.42
CA PRO A 102 33.91 36.48 10.48
C PRO A 102 34.48 36.90 9.12
N SER A 103 34.90 38.16 9.04
CA SER A 103 35.52 38.71 7.84
C SER A 103 36.78 37.92 7.49
N GLY A 104 36.82 37.39 6.26
CA GLY A 104 37.97 36.69 5.73
C GLY A 104 38.08 35.19 6.06
N GLU A 105 37.02 34.60 6.61
CA GLU A 105 36.85 33.15 6.72
C GLU A 105 35.85 32.63 5.67
N VAL A 106 36.08 31.44 5.12
CA VAL A 106 35.16 30.76 4.18
C VAL A 106 34.46 29.56 4.79
N ASP A 107 34.95 29.11 5.95
CA ASP A 107 34.46 27.94 6.66
C ASP A 107 34.74 28.09 8.16
N HIS A 108 34.04 27.32 8.99
CA HIS A 108 34.25 27.26 10.44
C HIS A 108 34.88 25.91 10.81
N ASP A 109 36.21 25.85 10.77
CA ASP A 109 36.95 24.61 10.98
C ASP A 109 36.70 23.98 12.36
N GLY A 110 36.53 22.66 12.39
CA GLY A 110 36.44 21.86 13.63
C GLY A 110 35.06 21.74 14.26
N VAL A 111 34.03 22.42 13.72
CA VAL A 111 32.63 22.27 14.16
C VAL A 111 31.79 21.87 12.95
N GLY A 112 31.03 20.77 13.05
CA GLY A 112 30.14 20.32 11.98
C GLY A 112 29.07 21.37 11.65
N HIS A 113 28.65 21.45 10.38
CA HIS A 113 27.62 22.39 9.97
C HIS A 113 26.28 22.04 10.61
N SER A 114 25.69 22.99 11.34
CA SER A 114 24.43 22.83 12.06
C SER A 114 23.48 23.98 11.75
N CYS A 115 22.19 23.68 11.57
CA CYS A 115 21.16 24.71 11.43
C CYS A 115 20.69 25.30 12.77
N VAL A 116 21.28 24.88 13.88
CA VAL A 116 20.97 25.38 15.23
C VAL A 116 21.99 26.44 15.60
N SER A 117 21.54 27.64 15.97
CA SER A 117 22.45 28.69 16.44
C SER A 117 22.93 28.35 17.85
N GLN A 118 24.22 28.54 18.13
CA GLN A 118 24.81 28.30 19.45
C GLN A 118 24.49 29.43 20.47
N SER A 119 23.71 30.44 20.08
CA SER A 119 23.53 31.70 20.82
C SER A 119 22.15 31.89 21.46
N SER A 120 21.24 30.93 21.35
CA SER A 120 19.94 30.99 22.05
C SER A 120 20.09 30.49 23.48
N GLY A 121 19.90 31.39 24.44
CA GLY A 121 19.84 31.07 25.86
C GLY A 121 18.72 30.06 26.18
N GLU A 122 18.80 29.46 27.37
CA GLU A 122 17.83 28.52 27.94
C GLU A 122 16.39 29.02 27.75
N GLY A 123 15.70 28.53 26.72
CA GLY A 123 14.29 28.88 26.44
C GLY A 123 13.89 28.91 24.97
N ASP A 124 14.82 28.98 24.01
CA ASP A 124 14.46 29.00 22.59
C ASP A 124 14.43 27.58 21.99
N GLN A 125 13.39 27.30 21.20
CA GLN A 125 13.03 25.95 20.74
C GLN A 125 14.23 25.23 20.10
N ASN A 126 14.78 24.25 20.82
CA ASN A 126 15.82 23.36 20.32
C ASN A 126 15.34 22.81 18.97
N THR A 127 15.95 23.23 17.86
CA THR A 127 15.48 22.82 16.54
C THR A 127 15.72 21.32 16.42
N VAL A 128 14.65 20.53 16.61
CA VAL A 128 14.73 19.09 16.56
C VAL A 128 14.68 18.66 15.10
N HIS A 129 15.71 17.96 14.65
CA HIS A 129 15.70 17.32 13.35
C HIS A 129 14.63 16.23 13.32
N TYR A 130 13.92 16.12 12.21
CA TYR A 130 12.97 15.05 11.95
C TYR A 130 13.68 13.80 11.45
N CYS A 131 13.04 12.66 11.61
CA CYS A 131 13.48 11.42 11.00
C CYS A 131 13.54 11.56 9.46
N ASP A 132 14.59 10.99 8.87
CA ASP A 132 14.85 10.98 7.43
C ASP A 132 14.34 9.72 6.72
N ALA A 133 13.78 8.76 7.48
CA ALA A 133 13.10 7.60 6.92
C ALA A 133 11.90 8.02 6.04
N ARG A 134 11.69 7.29 4.95
CA ARG A 134 10.61 7.54 3.98
C ARG A 134 9.74 6.30 3.82
N CYS A 135 8.43 6.52 3.72
CA CYS A 135 7.47 5.45 3.46
C CYS A 135 7.81 4.77 2.13
N PRO A 136 7.98 3.43 2.08
CA PRO A 136 8.31 2.72 0.85
C PRO A 136 7.32 2.94 -0.28
N SER A 137 6.04 3.20 0.02
CA SER A 137 4.98 3.37 -0.98
C SER A 137 4.83 4.82 -1.48
N CYS A 138 4.74 5.80 -0.58
CA CYS A 138 4.51 7.20 -0.96
C CYS A 138 5.76 8.10 -0.92
N SER A 139 6.89 7.61 -0.40
CA SER A 139 8.13 8.37 -0.17
C SER A 139 8.03 9.55 0.80
N TYR A 140 6.94 9.68 1.56
CA TYR A 140 6.80 10.76 2.54
C TYR A 140 7.69 10.49 3.74
N TYR A 141 8.32 11.55 4.27
CA TYR A 141 9.17 11.44 5.46
C TYR A 141 8.36 11.12 6.71
N CYS A 142 9.02 10.45 7.65
CA CYS A 142 8.47 10.27 8.98
C CYS A 142 8.37 11.62 9.71
N ASN A 143 7.22 11.93 10.29
CA ASN A 143 6.96 13.18 11.02
C ASN A 143 7.49 13.18 12.47
N LYS A 144 8.11 12.08 12.92
CA LYS A 144 8.72 11.96 14.25
C LYS A 144 10.14 12.57 14.26
N HIS A 145 10.65 12.82 15.45
CA HIS A 145 12.02 13.31 15.65
C HIS A 145 13.06 12.27 15.24
N PHE A 146 14.25 12.72 14.82
CA PHE A 146 15.37 11.84 14.53
C PHE A 146 15.72 11.00 15.75
N GLY A 147 15.99 9.70 15.54
CA GLY A 147 16.29 8.75 16.61
C GLY A 147 15.09 8.28 17.43
N HIS A 148 13.86 8.49 16.97
CA HIS A 148 12.69 7.92 17.64
C HIS A 148 12.70 6.39 17.63
N MET A 149 12.06 5.79 18.64
CA MET A 149 11.84 4.34 18.72
C MET A 149 10.44 3.97 18.23
N GLY A 150 10.25 2.72 17.82
CA GLY A 150 8.98 2.19 17.31
C GLY A 150 8.70 2.52 15.84
N LEU A 151 7.45 2.34 15.42
CA LEU A 151 7.03 2.51 14.02
C LEU A 151 7.19 3.96 13.54
N HIS A 152 7.49 4.13 12.26
CA HIS A 152 7.49 5.43 11.61
C HIS A 152 6.06 5.91 11.35
N ALA A 153 5.83 7.22 11.47
CA ALA A 153 4.52 7.82 11.25
C ALA A 153 4.58 8.94 10.21
N THR A 154 3.54 9.12 9.41
CA THR A 154 3.41 10.27 8.49
C THR A 154 1.95 10.47 8.06
N SER A 155 1.64 11.64 7.52
CA SER A 155 0.37 11.89 6.82
C SER A 155 0.48 11.36 5.40
N HIS A 156 0.43 10.03 5.25
CA HIS A 156 0.67 9.33 4.00
C HIS A 156 -0.09 9.97 2.81
N GLY A 157 0.51 9.89 1.62
CA GLY A 157 -0.05 10.49 0.41
C GLY A 157 -0.02 9.57 -0.79
N ASN A 158 0.11 10.16 -1.98
CA ASN A 158 0.10 9.45 -3.25
C ASN A 158 1.19 8.37 -3.32
N MET A 159 0.83 7.15 -3.76
CA MET A 159 1.74 6.01 -3.83
C MET A 159 2.66 6.08 -5.05
N ARG A 160 3.70 6.91 -4.96
CA ARG A 160 4.63 7.21 -6.07
C ARG A 160 5.63 6.09 -6.38
N GLN A 161 5.84 5.18 -5.43
CA GLN A 161 6.84 4.10 -5.54
C GLN A 161 6.17 2.72 -5.69
N THR A 162 4.88 2.69 -6.04
CA THR A 162 4.14 1.44 -6.23
C THR A 162 3.65 1.34 -7.67
N TYR A 163 3.45 0.10 -8.08
CA TYR A 163 2.79 -0.26 -9.33
C TYR A 163 1.70 -1.28 -9.03
N PHE A 164 0.67 -1.33 -9.87
CA PHE A 164 -0.38 -2.31 -9.71
C PHE A 164 0.10 -3.70 -10.13
N MET A 165 -0.17 -4.67 -9.27
CA MET A 165 0.12 -6.08 -9.49
C MET A 165 -1.12 -6.91 -9.15
N ALA A 166 -1.46 -7.86 -10.02
CA ALA A 166 -2.58 -8.76 -9.81
C ALA A 166 -2.44 -10.04 -10.65
N LYS A 167 -3.39 -10.96 -10.44
CA LYS A 167 -3.52 -12.23 -11.17
C LYS A 167 -4.07 -12.06 -12.60
N GLY A 168 -4.62 -10.89 -12.91
CA GLY A 168 -5.19 -10.55 -14.21
C GLY A 168 -4.75 -9.16 -14.65
N ASN A 169 -4.93 -8.84 -15.94
CA ASN A 169 -4.41 -7.59 -16.52
C ASN A 169 -5.16 -6.33 -16.08
N ASP A 170 -6.46 -6.45 -15.85
CA ASP A 170 -7.36 -5.33 -15.61
C ASP A 170 -7.51 -5.06 -14.11
N ILE A 171 -7.33 -3.80 -13.71
CA ILE A 171 -7.48 -3.34 -12.32
C ILE A 171 -8.58 -2.27 -12.30
N ASP A 172 -9.76 -2.65 -11.84
CA ASP A 172 -10.89 -1.74 -11.69
C ASP A 172 -11.00 -1.31 -10.23
N ILE A 173 -10.78 -0.01 -9.97
CA ILE A 173 -10.86 0.60 -8.65
C ILE A 173 -12.00 1.61 -8.70
N GLU A 174 -13.19 1.19 -8.25
CA GLU A 174 -14.43 1.98 -8.38
C GLU A 174 -14.67 2.41 -9.84
N ASP A 175 -14.61 3.72 -10.13
CA ASP A 175 -14.78 4.30 -11.46
C ASP A 175 -13.46 4.39 -12.27
N ARG A 176 -12.33 4.05 -11.65
CA ARG A 176 -10.98 4.16 -12.23
C ARG A 176 -10.56 2.84 -12.86
N LYS A 177 -10.30 2.89 -14.16
CA LYS A 177 -9.81 1.74 -14.94
C LYS A 177 -8.30 1.85 -15.11
N CYS A 178 -7.57 1.07 -14.32
CA CYS A 178 -6.12 0.96 -14.41
C CYS A 178 -5.74 -0.39 -15.01
N GLN A 179 -4.47 -0.54 -15.39
CA GLN A 179 -3.92 -1.81 -15.81
C GLN A 179 -2.75 -2.20 -14.89
N VAL A 180 -2.52 -3.49 -14.80
CA VAL A 180 -1.31 -4.05 -14.22
C VAL A 180 -0.04 -3.38 -14.80
N GLY A 181 0.93 -3.13 -13.94
CA GLY A 181 2.21 -2.48 -14.28
C GLY A 181 2.16 -0.96 -14.29
N GLU A 182 0.97 -0.35 -14.26
CA GLU A 182 0.85 1.10 -14.13
C GLU A 182 1.18 1.59 -12.71
N GLN A 183 1.58 2.86 -12.57
CA GLN A 183 1.94 3.44 -11.27
C GLN A 183 0.72 3.75 -10.40
N GLY A 184 0.81 3.41 -9.11
CA GLY A 184 -0.22 3.68 -8.10
C GLY A 184 -0.33 5.16 -7.68
N ILE A 185 0.29 6.10 -8.41
CA ILE A 185 0.42 7.51 -8.03
C ILE A 185 -0.93 8.23 -7.88
N ALA A 186 -1.96 7.78 -8.58
CA ALA A 186 -3.30 8.34 -8.46
C ALA A 186 -4.04 7.94 -7.18
N GLU A 187 -3.54 6.90 -6.50
CA GLU A 187 -4.06 6.37 -5.25
C GLU A 187 -3.19 6.83 -4.07
N MET A 188 -3.77 6.85 -2.87
CA MET A 188 -3.08 7.25 -1.64
C MET A 188 -3.04 6.09 -0.66
N CYS A 189 -1.96 5.95 0.12
CA CYS A 189 -1.81 4.80 1.02
C CYS A 189 -2.97 4.69 2.03
N ASN A 190 -3.55 5.82 2.42
CA ASN A 190 -4.62 5.88 3.41
C ASN A 190 -6.02 5.59 2.85
N LEU A 191 -6.20 5.55 1.53
CA LEU A 191 -7.53 5.38 0.91
C LEU A 191 -7.62 4.15 0.00
N PHE A 192 -6.50 3.68 -0.54
CA PHE A 192 -6.50 2.58 -1.50
C PHE A 192 -7.14 1.31 -0.91
N CYS A 193 -6.76 0.96 0.32
CA CYS A 193 -7.28 -0.18 1.07
C CYS A 193 -8.79 -0.09 1.27
N THR A 194 -9.31 1.10 1.54
CA THR A 194 -10.76 1.36 1.69
C THR A 194 -11.54 1.04 0.42
N LYS A 195 -10.97 1.33 -0.75
CA LYS A 195 -11.58 1.03 -2.05
C LYS A 195 -11.50 -0.45 -2.43
N MET A 196 -10.39 -1.11 -2.08
CA MET A 196 -10.23 -2.54 -2.34
C MET A 196 -11.06 -3.41 -1.39
N GLY A 197 -11.32 -2.92 -0.17
CA GLY A 197 -12.26 -3.49 0.77
C GLY A 197 -11.72 -4.70 1.55
N ARG A 198 -12.63 -5.63 1.86
CA ARG A 198 -12.41 -6.77 2.75
C ARG A 198 -11.30 -7.70 2.22
N GLY A 199 -10.40 -8.14 3.10
CA GLY A 199 -9.44 -9.22 2.83
C GLY A 199 -8.49 -9.02 1.65
N HIS A 200 -8.37 -7.79 1.12
CA HIS A 200 -7.48 -7.53 -0.01
C HIS A 200 -6.02 -7.73 0.43
N PRO A 201 -5.20 -8.39 -0.40
CA PRO A 201 -3.80 -8.62 -0.07
C PRO A 201 -2.89 -7.49 -0.54
N HIS A 202 -1.81 -7.28 0.21
CA HIS A 202 -0.63 -6.57 -0.25
C HIS A 202 0.44 -7.57 -0.66
N TYR A 203 1.12 -7.32 -1.78
CA TYR A 203 2.26 -8.13 -2.18
C TYR A 203 3.54 -7.58 -1.59
N TYR A 204 4.29 -8.44 -0.90
CA TYR A 204 5.60 -8.12 -0.36
C TYR A 204 6.60 -9.19 -0.76
N PRO A 205 7.85 -8.84 -1.09
CA PRO A 205 8.80 -9.84 -1.53
C PRO A 205 9.06 -10.95 -0.51
N CYS A 206 9.04 -12.19 -0.98
CA CYS A 206 9.34 -13.35 -0.17
C CYS A 206 10.80 -13.30 0.29
N GLU A 207 11.03 -13.70 1.54
CA GLU A 207 12.38 -13.81 2.12
C GLU A 207 13.07 -15.11 1.69
N SER A 208 12.28 -16.14 1.37
CA SER A 208 12.79 -17.38 0.83
C SER A 208 13.17 -17.20 -0.62
N LYS A 209 14.26 -17.86 -1.04
CA LYS A 209 14.68 -17.92 -2.45
C LYS A 209 13.97 -19.04 -3.24
N ASP A 210 13.14 -19.81 -2.57
CA ASP A 210 12.55 -21.07 -3.04
C ASP A 210 11.19 -21.26 -2.35
N ASP A 211 10.14 -21.55 -3.11
CA ASP A 211 8.76 -21.68 -2.62
C ASP A 211 8.64 -22.80 -1.58
N GLU A 212 9.31 -23.93 -1.80
CA GLU A 212 9.35 -25.10 -0.93
C GLU A 212 10.00 -24.82 0.44
N LYS A 213 10.78 -23.73 0.54
CA LYS A 213 11.46 -23.31 1.78
C LYS A 213 10.76 -22.17 2.49
N CYS A 214 9.68 -21.62 1.91
CA CYS A 214 8.90 -20.58 2.56
C CYS A 214 8.11 -21.17 3.74
N VAL A 215 8.31 -20.60 4.93
CA VAL A 215 7.58 -21.02 6.14
C VAL A 215 6.12 -20.58 6.14
N TYR A 216 5.77 -19.58 5.33
CA TYR A 216 4.44 -18.99 5.23
C TYR A 216 3.57 -19.74 4.22
N THR A 217 3.29 -21.02 4.47
CA THR A 217 2.48 -21.84 3.57
C THR A 217 0.99 -21.45 3.58
N SER A 218 0.28 -21.76 2.49
CA SER A 218 -1.08 -21.32 2.14
C SER A 218 -2.24 -21.85 3.02
N GLY A 219 -1.96 -22.35 4.23
CA GLY A 219 -2.99 -22.63 5.24
C GLY A 219 -3.65 -21.34 5.77
N ALA A 220 -4.63 -21.47 6.66
CA ALA A 220 -5.14 -20.32 7.41
C ALA A 220 -3.98 -19.71 8.21
N SER A 221 -3.38 -18.67 7.63
CA SER A 221 -2.17 -18.08 8.14
C SER A 221 -2.53 -17.27 9.37
N LYS A 222 -2.27 -17.84 10.56
CA LYS A 222 -2.26 -17.09 11.83
C LYS A 222 -1.33 -15.88 11.78
N ASP A 223 -0.34 -15.91 10.89
CA ASP A 223 0.66 -14.86 10.71
C ASP A 223 0.19 -13.73 9.79
N HIS A 224 -1.04 -13.81 9.25
CA HIS A 224 -1.57 -12.87 8.25
C HIS A 224 -0.62 -12.61 7.07
N ARG A 225 0.22 -13.60 6.75
CA ARG A 225 1.17 -13.67 5.65
C ARG A 225 1.18 -15.07 5.05
N ARG A 226 1.03 -15.18 3.74
CA ARG A 226 1.18 -16.46 3.03
C ARG A 226 1.92 -16.27 1.73
N HIS A 227 2.63 -17.30 1.31
CA HIS A 227 3.31 -17.31 0.02
C HIS A 227 2.29 -17.20 -1.11
N CYS A 228 2.55 -16.32 -2.06
CA CYS A 228 1.71 -16.21 -3.25
C CYS A 228 2.04 -17.39 -4.17
N VAL A 229 1.05 -18.21 -4.47
CA VAL A 229 1.17 -19.36 -5.39
C VAL A 229 0.57 -19.05 -6.76
N ASP A 230 -0.01 -17.86 -6.90
CA ASP A 230 -0.64 -17.42 -8.13
C ASP A 230 0.38 -16.74 -9.03
N GLU A 231 0.18 -16.86 -10.35
CA GLU A 231 0.96 -16.12 -11.32
C GLU A 231 0.57 -14.63 -11.26
N LEU A 232 1.54 -13.77 -10.94
CA LEU A 232 1.36 -12.34 -10.81
C LEU A 232 1.86 -11.60 -12.05
N PHE A 233 1.12 -10.56 -12.43
CA PHE A 233 1.49 -9.66 -13.50
C PHE A 233 1.68 -8.24 -12.93
N PRO A 234 2.69 -7.46 -13.39
CA PRO A 234 3.81 -7.96 -14.18
C PRO A 234 4.59 -9.00 -13.37
N PRO A 235 5.29 -9.95 -14.01
CA PRO A 235 6.09 -10.93 -13.30
C PRO A 235 7.08 -10.24 -12.37
N PRO A 236 7.07 -10.52 -11.06
CA PRO A 236 7.97 -9.89 -10.12
C PRO A 236 9.41 -10.43 -10.31
N ASP A 237 10.41 -9.62 -9.95
CA ASP A 237 11.83 -10.03 -10.02
C ASP A 237 12.19 -11.16 -9.05
N ARG A 238 11.33 -11.41 -8.06
CA ARG A 238 11.46 -12.45 -7.03
C ARG A 238 10.07 -12.88 -6.57
N GLU A 239 10.00 -14.07 -6.00
CA GLU A 239 8.78 -14.58 -5.38
C GLU A 239 8.18 -13.59 -4.37
N MET A 240 6.86 -13.63 -4.23
CA MET A 240 6.09 -12.69 -3.43
C MET A 240 5.26 -13.42 -2.39
N ASP A 241 5.00 -12.76 -1.28
CA ASP A 241 4.03 -13.16 -0.28
C ASP A 241 2.84 -12.20 -0.32
N GLU A 242 1.66 -12.74 -0.06
CA GLU A 242 0.46 -11.98 0.24
C GLU A 242 0.42 -11.65 1.73
N LEU A 243 0.15 -10.39 2.06
CA LEU A 243 0.00 -9.88 3.41
C LEU A 243 -1.38 -9.25 3.58
N LEU A 244 -2.05 -9.51 4.70
CA LEU A 244 -3.19 -8.69 5.08
C LEU A 244 -2.72 -7.30 5.55
N HIS A 245 -3.61 -6.32 5.44
CA HIS A 245 -3.37 -4.89 5.71
C HIS A 245 -2.53 -4.61 6.98
N ALA A 246 -2.94 -5.13 8.13
CA ALA A 246 -2.24 -4.88 9.40
C ALA A 246 -0.81 -5.44 9.41
N GLN A 247 -0.61 -6.60 8.79
CA GLN A 247 0.70 -7.25 8.69
C GLN A 247 1.62 -6.50 7.73
N PHE A 248 1.07 -5.97 6.62
CA PHE A 248 1.81 -5.11 5.69
C PHE A 248 2.44 -3.90 6.41
N TRP A 249 1.63 -3.12 7.13
CA TRP A 249 2.11 -1.92 7.85
C TRP A 249 3.17 -2.25 8.90
N THR A 250 2.97 -3.35 9.63
CA THR A 250 3.92 -3.84 10.63
C THR A 250 5.26 -4.21 10.00
N ILE A 251 5.25 -4.95 8.88
CA ILE A 251 6.47 -5.40 8.19
C ILE A 251 7.27 -4.23 7.62
N ILE A 252 6.60 -3.25 7.01
CA ILE A 252 7.32 -2.09 6.46
C ILE A 252 7.80 -1.13 7.56
N GLY A 253 7.36 -1.31 8.81
CA GLY A 253 7.78 -0.51 9.95
C GLY A 253 7.08 0.85 10.05
N TRP A 254 5.84 0.96 9.55
CA TRP A 254 5.06 2.20 9.54
C TRP A 254 3.73 2.05 10.27
N GLU A 255 3.30 3.14 10.91
CA GLU A 255 1.96 3.25 11.48
C GLU A 255 0.92 3.21 10.35
N ASP A 256 -0.14 2.46 10.63
CA ASP A 256 -1.29 2.30 9.76
C ASP A 256 -2.08 3.62 9.67
N PRO A 257 -2.29 4.17 8.46
CA PRO A 257 -3.01 5.42 8.28
C PRO A 257 -4.53 5.30 8.38
N CYS A 258 -5.09 4.09 8.40
CA CYS A 258 -6.53 3.86 8.37
C CYS A 258 -7.15 3.85 9.77
N SER A 259 -8.46 4.15 9.86
CA SER A 259 -9.17 4.17 11.14
C SER A 259 -9.34 2.76 11.74
N GLU A 260 -9.73 2.66 13.00
CA GLU A 260 -10.02 1.35 13.62
C GLU A 260 -11.17 0.63 12.94
N GLU A 261 -12.21 1.36 12.54
CA GLU A 261 -13.37 0.84 11.85
C GLU A 261 -13.01 0.29 10.47
N GLU A 262 -12.21 1.03 9.70
CA GLU A 262 -11.70 0.59 8.39
C GLU A 262 -10.83 -0.68 8.52
N ARG A 263 -9.89 -0.68 9.46
CA ARG A 263 -9.01 -1.82 9.72
C ARG A 263 -9.79 -3.08 10.11
N ALA A 264 -10.85 -2.92 10.91
CA ALA A 264 -11.75 -4.01 11.25
C ALA A 264 -12.40 -4.61 10.00
N VAL A 265 -12.83 -3.79 9.03
CA VAL A 265 -13.39 -4.28 7.75
C VAL A 265 -12.33 -4.99 6.90
N PHE A 266 -11.12 -4.46 6.79
CA PHE A 266 -10.06 -5.06 5.98
C PHE A 266 -9.66 -6.45 6.49
N SER A 267 -9.79 -6.69 7.79
CA SER A 267 -9.53 -7.97 8.42
C SER A 267 -10.60 -9.03 8.16
N LYS A 268 -11.71 -8.71 7.49
CA LYS A 268 -12.81 -9.65 7.22
C LYS A 268 -12.69 -10.36 5.88
N CYS A 269 -13.32 -11.52 5.81
CA CYS A 269 -13.40 -12.34 4.61
C CYS A 269 -14.12 -11.57 3.47
N PRO A 270 -13.56 -11.58 2.23
CA PRO A 270 -14.18 -10.92 1.08
C PRO A 270 -15.36 -11.69 0.49
N PHE A 271 -15.61 -12.93 0.93
CA PHE A 271 -16.63 -13.77 0.34
C PHE A 271 -18.02 -13.16 0.56
N GLN A 272 -18.70 -12.86 -0.54
CA GLN A 272 -20.05 -12.31 -0.56
C GLN A 272 -21.07 -13.43 -0.70
N CYS A 273 -22.18 -13.34 0.03
CA CYS A 273 -23.30 -14.25 -0.14
C CYS A 273 -23.89 -14.10 -1.55
N ASN A 274 -24.04 -15.22 -2.26
CA ASN A 274 -24.54 -15.30 -3.62
C ASN A 274 -26.07 -15.53 -3.68
N ALA A 275 -26.78 -15.24 -2.60
CA ALA A 275 -28.22 -15.42 -2.57
C ALA A 275 -28.91 -14.38 -3.48
N PRO A 276 -29.93 -14.77 -4.28
CA PRO A 276 -30.59 -13.88 -5.24
C PRO A 276 -31.16 -12.60 -4.61
N GLU A 277 -31.53 -12.65 -3.33
CA GLU A 277 -32.04 -11.49 -2.58
C GLU A 277 -31.00 -10.37 -2.39
N HIS A 278 -29.72 -10.61 -2.72
CA HIS A 278 -28.67 -9.57 -2.73
C HIS A 278 -28.34 -9.03 -4.12
N GLU A 279 -28.99 -9.54 -5.18
CA GLU A 279 -28.75 -9.09 -6.57
C GLU A 279 -29.65 -7.91 -6.98
N GLU A 280 -30.71 -7.62 -6.21
CA GLU A 280 -31.62 -6.51 -6.51
C GLU A 280 -31.00 -5.14 -6.16
N ALA A 281 -31.21 -4.16 -7.03
CA ALA A 281 -30.64 -2.82 -6.90
C ALA A 281 -31.27 -2.07 -5.70
N GLY A 282 -30.53 -2.02 -4.60
CA GLY A 282 -30.93 -1.31 -3.37
C GLY A 282 -30.75 -2.13 -2.10
N ASP A 283 -30.54 -3.44 -2.22
CA ASP A 283 -30.32 -4.32 -1.07
C ASP A 283 -28.85 -4.33 -0.64
N GLU A 284 -28.63 -4.37 0.68
CA GLU A 284 -27.28 -4.42 1.25
C GLU A 284 -26.66 -5.79 0.96
N ALA A 285 -25.48 -5.78 0.32
CA ALA A 285 -24.69 -6.98 0.11
C ALA A 285 -24.30 -7.62 1.45
N SER A 286 -24.56 -8.92 1.60
CA SER A 286 -24.14 -9.68 2.77
C SER A 286 -22.77 -10.32 2.54
N TYR A 287 -21.87 -10.16 3.51
CA TYR A 287 -20.51 -10.70 3.48
C TYR A 287 -20.30 -11.69 4.61
N CYS A 288 -19.31 -12.57 4.43
CA CYS A 288 -18.88 -13.46 5.48
C CYS A 288 -18.39 -12.67 6.72
N VAL A 289 -18.84 -13.06 7.90
CA VAL A 289 -18.50 -12.38 9.18
C VAL A 289 -17.16 -12.81 9.78
N LEU A 290 -16.56 -13.86 9.23
CA LEU A 290 -15.29 -14.41 9.67
C LEU A 290 -14.11 -13.55 9.19
N ASP A 291 -12.97 -13.77 9.84
CA ASP A 291 -11.74 -13.06 9.49
C ASP A 291 -11.18 -13.53 8.15
N ALA A 292 -10.43 -12.68 7.47
CA ALA A 292 -9.81 -13.01 6.19
C ALA A 292 -8.90 -14.23 6.34
N TRP A 293 -8.96 -15.13 5.36
CA TRP A 293 -8.21 -16.40 5.34
C TRP A 293 -8.57 -17.36 6.50
N HIS A 294 -9.79 -17.27 7.03
CA HIS A 294 -10.33 -18.28 7.94
C HIS A 294 -10.34 -19.69 7.33
N GLN A 295 -10.32 -20.72 8.19
CA GLN A 295 -10.64 -22.08 7.78
C GLN A 295 -12.15 -22.22 7.52
N PRO A 296 -12.59 -23.11 6.61
CA PRO A 296 -13.99 -23.42 6.42
C PRO A 296 -14.69 -23.77 7.75
N GLU A 297 -15.75 -23.06 8.08
CA GLU A 297 -16.55 -23.28 9.29
C GLU A 297 -17.80 -24.10 8.96
N LEU A 298 -17.98 -25.20 9.70
CA LEU A 298 -19.16 -26.06 9.57
C LEU A 298 -20.24 -25.61 10.56
N LYS A 299 -21.50 -25.71 10.15
CA LYS A 299 -22.63 -25.45 11.04
C LYS A 299 -22.55 -26.40 12.25
N PRO A 300 -22.61 -25.90 13.50
CA PRO A 300 -22.63 -26.76 14.68
C PRO A 300 -23.88 -27.64 14.72
N ASP A 301 -23.71 -28.93 15.02
CA ASP A 301 -24.83 -29.88 15.11
C ASP A 301 -25.86 -29.44 16.17
N GLY A 302 -27.13 -29.32 15.73
CA GLY A 302 -28.26 -29.03 16.61
C GLY A 302 -28.37 -27.59 17.13
N ALA A 303 -27.53 -26.66 16.66
CA ALA A 303 -27.63 -25.24 16.98
C ALA A 303 -28.31 -24.47 15.84
N ASP A 304 -29.40 -23.78 16.16
CA ASP A 304 -29.88 -22.64 15.38
C ASP A 304 -29.31 -21.38 16.03
N ASP A 305 -28.10 -21.00 15.63
CA ASP A 305 -27.41 -19.82 16.12
C ASP A 305 -27.82 -18.54 15.37
N GLY A 306 -28.79 -18.65 14.45
CA GLY A 306 -29.27 -17.54 13.63
C GLY A 306 -28.35 -17.17 12.46
N PHE A 307 -27.31 -17.97 12.18
CA PHE A 307 -26.41 -17.72 11.05
C PHE A 307 -26.62 -18.73 9.92
N ALA A 308 -26.36 -18.29 8.70
CA ALA A 308 -26.23 -19.15 7.54
C ALA A 308 -24.78 -19.59 7.36
N TYR A 309 -24.58 -20.88 7.03
CA TYR A 309 -23.28 -21.46 6.70
C TYR A 309 -23.34 -21.98 5.27
N VAL A 310 -22.50 -21.44 4.38
CA VAL A 310 -22.44 -21.84 2.96
C VAL A 310 -20.98 -21.96 2.54
N ASP A 311 -20.59 -23.11 2.00
CA ASP A 311 -19.22 -23.40 1.56
C ASP A 311 -18.12 -23.07 2.58
N GLY A 312 -18.42 -23.24 3.87
CA GLY A 312 -17.49 -22.93 4.95
C GLY A 312 -17.45 -21.46 5.38
N HIS A 313 -18.29 -20.61 4.80
CA HIS A 313 -18.46 -19.20 5.17
C HIS A 313 -19.70 -19.00 6.03
N LYS A 314 -19.59 -18.10 7.02
CA LYS A 314 -20.67 -17.75 7.95
C LYS A 314 -21.27 -16.38 7.62
N PHE A 315 -22.59 -16.26 7.58
CA PHE A 315 -23.33 -15.03 7.25
C PHE A 315 -24.44 -14.73 8.24
N GLU A 316 -24.73 -13.44 8.45
CA GLU A 316 -25.88 -12.97 9.24
C GLU A 316 -27.20 -13.00 8.46
N CYS A 317 -27.14 -12.99 7.13
CA CYS A 317 -28.32 -13.15 6.31
C CYS A 317 -28.85 -14.59 6.39
N VAL A 318 -30.18 -14.72 6.49
CA VAL A 318 -30.86 -16.02 6.49
C VAL A 318 -31.80 -16.05 5.30
N HIS A 319 -31.43 -16.83 4.29
CA HIS A 319 -32.24 -17.02 3.09
C HIS A 319 -33.10 -18.28 3.22
N ALA A 320 -34.32 -18.24 2.69
CA ALA A 320 -35.30 -19.33 2.81
C ALA A 320 -34.81 -20.66 2.18
N VAL A 321 -33.87 -20.58 1.24
CA VAL A 321 -33.19 -21.73 0.63
C VAL A 321 -32.27 -22.49 1.61
N ASN A 322 -31.91 -21.90 2.74
CA ASN A 322 -31.02 -22.52 3.73
C ASN A 322 -31.77 -23.32 4.82
N THR A 323 -33.04 -23.66 4.59
CA THR A 323 -33.81 -24.53 5.47
C THR A 323 -33.40 -26.01 5.39
N GLY A 324 -32.44 -26.36 4.52
CA GLY A 324 -32.08 -27.74 4.20
C GLY A 324 -33.16 -28.48 3.40
N LYS A 325 -34.12 -27.74 2.82
CA LYS A 325 -35.22 -28.27 2.04
C LYS A 325 -34.86 -28.29 0.57
N TYR A 326 -34.95 -29.46 -0.05
CA TYR A 326 -34.73 -29.62 -1.48
C TYR A 326 -36.06 -29.65 -2.23
N HIS A 327 -36.08 -29.06 -3.43
CA HIS A 327 -37.13 -29.33 -4.41
C HIS A 327 -36.61 -30.33 -5.43
N ASN A 328 -37.08 -31.57 -5.33
CA ASN A 328 -36.69 -32.66 -6.22
C ASN A 328 -37.73 -32.79 -7.34
N ILE A 329 -37.30 -32.63 -8.59
CA ILE A 329 -38.19 -32.72 -9.76
C ILE A 329 -37.85 -33.99 -10.55
N PHE A 330 -38.78 -34.94 -10.58
CA PHE A 330 -38.67 -36.17 -11.36
C PHE A 330 -39.36 -36.02 -12.70
N VAL A 331 -38.60 -36.15 -13.79
CA VAL A 331 -39.15 -36.14 -15.15
C VAL A 331 -39.14 -37.58 -15.69
N LEU A 332 -40.32 -38.19 -15.77
CA LEU A 332 -40.53 -39.60 -16.04
C LEU A 332 -41.07 -39.82 -17.45
N ASP A 333 -40.38 -40.65 -18.24
CA ASP A 333 -40.85 -41.09 -19.55
C ASP A 333 -42.00 -42.09 -19.39
N ASN A 334 -43.16 -41.76 -19.96
CA ASN A 334 -44.38 -42.57 -19.99
C ASN A 334 -44.74 -43.02 -21.43
N SER A 335 -43.75 -43.04 -22.34
CA SER A 335 -43.90 -43.55 -23.69
C SER A 335 -44.25 -45.04 -23.73
N GLY A 336 -44.74 -45.54 -24.88
CA GLY A 336 -45.15 -46.94 -25.03
C GLY A 336 -44.05 -47.96 -24.69
N SER A 337 -42.77 -47.62 -24.88
CA SER A 337 -41.62 -48.46 -24.51
C SER A 337 -41.42 -48.61 -23.01
N MET A 338 -41.99 -47.71 -22.20
CA MET A 338 -41.94 -47.79 -20.75
C MET A 338 -43.05 -48.66 -20.17
N SER A 339 -44.01 -49.12 -20.99
CA SER A 339 -45.14 -49.92 -20.51
C SER A 339 -44.71 -51.24 -19.84
N GLY A 340 -45.42 -51.63 -18.77
CA GLY A 340 -45.19 -52.87 -18.05
C GLY A 340 -44.07 -52.77 -17.02
N GLN A 341 -43.12 -53.70 -17.04
CA GLN A 341 -42.06 -53.81 -16.03
C GLN A 341 -41.16 -52.56 -15.95
N PRO A 342 -40.73 -51.92 -17.05
CA PRO A 342 -39.87 -50.75 -16.97
C PRO A 342 -40.48 -49.58 -16.19
N TRP A 343 -41.79 -49.34 -16.34
CA TRP A 343 -42.51 -48.33 -15.55
C TRP A 343 -42.61 -48.70 -14.07
N GLN A 344 -42.81 -49.98 -13.77
CA GLN A 344 -42.85 -50.45 -12.37
C GLN A 344 -41.49 -50.29 -11.68
N ASP A 345 -40.41 -50.62 -12.37
CA ASP A 345 -39.04 -50.46 -11.84
C ASP A 345 -38.71 -48.97 -11.60
N LEU A 346 -39.13 -48.09 -12.52
CA LEU A 346 -38.96 -46.64 -12.38
C LEU A 346 -39.70 -46.08 -11.15
N LEU A 347 -40.97 -46.46 -10.97
CA LEU A 347 -41.75 -46.05 -9.79
C LEU A 347 -41.15 -46.59 -8.49
N CYS A 348 -40.60 -47.81 -8.50
CA CYS A 348 -39.92 -48.39 -7.36
C CYS A 348 -38.69 -47.56 -6.98
N ALA A 349 -37.86 -47.19 -7.96
CA ALA A 349 -36.68 -46.35 -7.74
C ALA A 349 -37.03 -44.95 -7.20
N CYS A 350 -38.09 -44.31 -7.72
CA CYS A 350 -38.56 -43.02 -7.20
C CYS A 350 -39.03 -43.13 -5.74
N ASN A 351 -39.74 -44.21 -5.40
CA ASN A 351 -40.19 -44.44 -4.03
C ASN A 351 -39.01 -44.74 -3.09
N GLU A 352 -38.02 -45.52 -3.53
CA GLU A 352 -36.79 -45.76 -2.77
C GLU A 352 -36.00 -44.48 -2.51
N PHE A 353 -35.90 -43.60 -3.51
CA PHE A 353 -35.31 -42.27 -3.34
C PHE A 353 -36.05 -41.47 -2.26
N GLY A 354 -37.38 -41.41 -2.33
CA GLY A 354 -38.18 -40.70 -1.33
C GLY A 354 -37.99 -41.24 0.08
N ILE A 355 -37.95 -42.57 0.24
CA ILE A 355 -37.67 -43.22 1.52
C ILE A 355 -36.25 -42.90 2.04
N SER A 356 -35.25 -42.89 1.15
CA SER A 356 -33.88 -42.52 1.53
C SER A 356 -33.84 -41.06 2.00
N ARG A 357 -34.45 -40.14 1.26
CA ARG A 357 -34.52 -38.73 1.63
C ARG A 357 -35.21 -38.49 2.96
N LEU A 358 -36.31 -39.20 3.25
CA LEU A 358 -36.98 -39.12 4.54
C LEU A 358 -36.08 -39.62 5.69
N LYS A 359 -35.31 -40.69 5.48
CA LYS A 359 -34.33 -41.17 6.48
C LYS A 359 -33.19 -40.18 6.72
N ASP A 360 -32.84 -39.41 5.69
CA ASP A 360 -31.79 -38.39 5.70
C ASP A 360 -32.35 -36.99 6.10
N GLY A 361 -33.52 -36.94 6.76
CA GLY A 361 -34.09 -35.71 7.31
C GLY A 361 -34.89 -34.83 6.33
N GLY A 362 -35.26 -35.33 5.15
CA GLY A 362 -36.01 -34.62 4.11
C GLY A 362 -37.52 -34.49 4.33
N GLU A 363 -38.02 -34.43 5.57
CA GLU A 363 -39.46 -34.41 5.89
C GLU A 363 -40.22 -33.20 5.32
N ASN A 364 -39.50 -32.15 4.93
CA ASN A 364 -40.04 -30.92 4.36
C ASN A 364 -39.58 -30.68 2.91
N ASP A 365 -38.97 -31.67 2.26
CA ASP A 365 -38.61 -31.59 0.85
C ASP A 365 -39.87 -31.56 -0.02
N LEU A 366 -39.84 -30.73 -1.07
CA LEU A 366 -40.89 -30.75 -2.09
C LEU A 366 -40.49 -31.76 -3.16
N VAL A 367 -41.40 -32.64 -3.56
CA VAL A 367 -41.17 -33.58 -4.66
C VAL A 367 -42.24 -33.34 -5.72
N SER A 368 -41.84 -33.07 -6.96
CA SER A 368 -42.78 -32.91 -8.08
C SER A 368 -42.48 -33.95 -9.15
N TYR A 369 -43.54 -34.53 -9.70
CA TYR A 369 -43.43 -35.54 -10.75
C TYR A 369 -43.99 -34.99 -12.05
N VAL A 370 -43.19 -35.06 -13.11
CA VAL A 370 -43.59 -34.69 -14.46
C VAL A 370 -43.54 -35.95 -15.30
N THR A 371 -44.67 -36.42 -15.81
CA THR A 371 -44.70 -37.53 -16.78
C THR A 371 -44.81 -36.97 -18.18
N PHE A 372 -44.08 -37.52 -19.15
CA PHE A 372 -44.17 -37.09 -20.54
C PHE A 372 -44.30 -38.29 -21.49
N ASP A 373 -45.09 -38.12 -22.55
CA ASP A 373 -45.13 -39.05 -23.69
C ASP A 373 -45.23 -38.26 -25.02
N HIS A 374 -46.45 -37.98 -25.50
CA HIS A 374 -46.77 -37.01 -26.54
C HIS A 374 -47.27 -35.68 -25.96
N GLU A 375 -47.64 -35.67 -24.68
CA GLU A 375 -47.97 -34.47 -23.89
C GLU A 375 -47.32 -34.57 -22.49
N SER A 376 -47.03 -33.43 -21.86
CA SER A 376 -46.47 -33.38 -20.51
C SER A 376 -47.58 -33.18 -19.47
N ARG A 377 -47.53 -33.94 -18.37
CA ARG A 377 -48.44 -33.79 -17.22
C ARG A 377 -47.63 -33.62 -15.94
N ILE A 378 -48.03 -32.64 -15.13
CA ILE A 378 -47.37 -32.30 -13.87
C ILE A 378 -48.26 -32.78 -12.72
N PHE A 379 -47.66 -33.49 -11.78
CA PHE A 379 -48.24 -33.93 -10.52
C PHE A 379 -47.40 -33.29 -9.39
N LEU A 380 -48.09 -32.61 -8.46
CA LEU A 380 -47.51 -31.99 -7.29
C LEU A 380 -47.62 -32.89 -6.07
#